data_AF-M0LA00-F1
#
_entry.id   AF-M0LA00-F1
#
_cell.length_a   1.000
_cell.length_b   1.000
_cell.length_c   1.000
_cell.angle_alpha   90.00
_cell.angle_beta   90.00
_cell.angle_gamma   90.00
#
_symmetry.space_group_name_H-M   'P 1'
#
loop_
_entity.id
_entity.type
_entity.pdbx_description
1 polymer ?
#
loop_
_entity_poly.entity_id
_entity_poly.type
_entity_poly.pdbx_seq_one_letter_code
_entity_poly.pdbx_strand_id
1 'polypeptide(L)'
;MGHDQVVGRAAVLAFGLAIGLVVGLGVGAALLGEVDVPALSTFVVATLAFAAIYASIVVGISGTTGSTSRATTYALGFFVIFELLWDAIPMAILYVIEGFSIPETIPDWVFPLMQVSPSSAYFTTVVALLPDLADAANADPGGAGVGVEADPAAAEPLYASPEIGIVVLALWLVVPFLVGYYRFGNADL
;
A
#
# COMPACT_ATOMS: atom_id res chain seq x y z
N MET A 1 27.29 -3.67 17.50
CA MET A 1 26.97 -2.38 18.15
C MET A 1 26.67 -1.22 17.17
N GLY A 2 26.62 -1.40 15.85
CA GLY A 2 26.44 -0.27 14.90
C GLY A 2 25.20 -0.29 13.99
N HIS A 3 24.38 -1.35 14.01
CA HIS A 3 23.30 -1.53 13.03
C HIS A 3 21.94 -1.00 13.49
N ASP A 4 21.64 -1.11 14.79
CA ASP A 4 20.33 -0.74 15.35
C ASP A 4 20.10 0.78 15.34
N GLN A 5 21.20 1.55 15.43
CA GLN A 5 21.16 3.00 15.46
C GLN A 5 20.86 3.61 14.08
N VAL A 6 21.25 2.93 12.98
CA VAL A 6 20.99 3.42 11.62
C VAL A 6 19.53 3.19 11.23
N VAL A 7 18.97 2.04 11.64
CA VAL A 7 17.56 1.69 11.40
C VAL A 7 16.63 2.58 12.21
N GLY A 8 16.94 2.80 13.49
CA GLY A 8 16.17 3.75 14.32
C GLY A 8 16.20 5.16 13.75
N ARG A 9 17.34 5.61 13.21
CA ARG A 9 17.45 6.91 12.54
C ARG A 9 16.70 6.96 11.21
N ALA A 10 16.76 5.91 10.40
CA ALA A 10 16.02 5.84 9.15
C ALA A 10 14.49 5.85 9.39
N ALA A 11 14.02 5.14 10.41
CA ALA A 11 12.62 5.13 10.81
C ALA A 11 12.15 6.52 11.30
N VAL A 12 12.95 7.19 12.12
CA VAL A 12 12.65 8.56 12.58
C VAL A 12 12.66 9.56 11.41
N LEU A 13 13.59 9.41 10.46
CA LEU A 13 13.64 10.25 9.27
C LEU A 13 12.45 10.01 8.33
N ALA A 14 12.06 8.76 8.11
CA ALA A 14 10.86 8.41 7.33
C ALA A 14 9.59 8.94 8.00
N PHE A 15 9.50 8.86 9.33
CA PHE A 15 8.41 9.41 10.11
C PHE A 15 8.37 10.94 10.06
N GLY A 16 9.52 11.60 10.19
CA GLY A 16 9.65 13.05 10.04
C GLY A 16 9.29 13.54 8.63
N LEU A 17 9.65 12.77 7.59
CA LEU A 17 9.25 13.04 6.21
C LEU A 17 7.74 12.91 6.03
N ALA A 18 7.12 11.88 6.62
CA ALA A 18 5.67 11.69 6.60
C ALA A 18 4.94 12.87 7.27
N ILE A 19 5.43 13.33 8.43
CA ILE A 19 4.90 14.55 9.09
C ILE A 19 5.09 15.78 8.20
N GLY A 20 6.27 15.93 7.59
CA GLY A 20 6.55 17.04 6.66
C GLY A 20 5.59 17.05 5.47
N LEU A 21 5.25 15.87 4.93
CA LEU A 21 4.28 15.72 3.85
C LEU A 21 2.88 16.15 4.30
N VAL A 22 2.45 15.74 5.50
CA VAL A 22 1.16 16.13 6.09
C VAL A 22 1.07 17.64 6.28
N VAL A 23 2.10 18.25 6.84
CA VAL A 23 2.15 19.70 7.04
C VAL A 23 2.16 20.42 5.69
N GLY A 24 2.94 19.95 4.73
CA GLY A 24 3.04 20.54 3.40
C GLY A 24 1.72 20.48 2.63
N LEU A 25 1.06 19.31 2.59
CA LEU A 25 -0.22 19.12 1.93
C LEU A 25 -1.35 19.84 2.65
N GLY A 26 -1.37 19.81 3.99
CA GLY A 26 -2.37 20.50 4.80
C GLY A 26 -2.29 22.02 4.65
N VAL A 27 -1.08 22.58 4.66
CA VAL A 27 -0.84 24.01 4.40
C VAL A 27 -1.15 24.36 2.95
N GLY A 28 -0.72 23.53 1.99
CA GLY A 28 -1.00 23.73 0.57
C GLY A 28 -2.50 23.77 0.26
N ALA A 29 -3.27 22.85 0.84
CA ALA A 29 -4.72 22.85 0.72
C ALA A 29 -5.34 24.10 1.36
N ALA A 30 -4.95 24.45 2.60
CA ALA A 30 -5.48 25.63 3.30
C ALA A 30 -5.26 26.96 2.53
N LEU A 31 -4.20 27.06 1.74
CA LEU A 31 -3.90 28.24 0.92
C LEU A 31 -4.79 28.36 -0.34
N LEU A 32 -5.44 27.28 -0.79
CA LEU A 32 -6.26 27.25 -2.01
C LEU A 32 -7.70 27.74 -1.80
N GLY A 33 -8.12 27.99 -0.55
CA GLY A 33 -9.35 28.76 -0.24
C GLY A 33 -10.69 27.99 -0.35
N GLU A 34 -10.74 26.86 -1.05
CA GLU A 34 -11.87 25.94 -1.10
C GLU A 34 -11.40 24.55 -0.67
N VAL A 35 -11.44 24.27 0.62
CA VAL A 35 -11.01 22.97 1.18
C VAL A 35 -12.20 22.26 1.78
N ASP A 36 -12.56 21.12 1.20
CA ASP A 36 -13.36 20.12 1.89
C ASP A 36 -12.50 19.52 3.02
N VAL A 37 -12.67 20.06 4.22
CA VAL A 37 -11.91 19.68 5.42
C VAL A 37 -12.09 18.19 5.75
N PRO A 38 -13.32 17.63 5.75
CA PRO A 38 -13.52 16.19 5.85
C PRO A 38 -12.71 15.38 4.82
N ALA A 39 -12.79 15.72 3.54
CA ALA A 39 -12.07 15.00 2.49
C ALA A 39 -10.54 15.06 2.67
N LEU A 40 -10.02 16.26 2.95
CA LEU A 40 -8.60 16.47 3.23
C LEU A 40 -8.14 15.68 4.44
N SER A 41 -8.91 15.70 5.53
CA SER A 41 -8.55 14.97 6.75
C SER A 41 -8.51 13.45 6.52
N THR A 42 -9.46 12.93 5.74
CA THR A 42 -9.52 11.51 5.36
C THR A 42 -8.32 11.12 4.51
N PHE A 43 -7.98 11.93 3.50
CA PHE A 43 -6.80 11.73 2.65
C PHE A 43 -5.51 11.72 3.48
N VAL A 44 -5.35 12.67 4.40
CA VAL A 44 -4.18 12.77 5.29
C VAL A 44 -4.07 11.54 6.20
N VAL A 45 -5.19 11.07 6.77
CA VAL A 45 -5.19 9.88 7.63
C VAL A 45 -4.82 8.62 6.84
N ALA A 46 -5.38 8.44 5.63
CA ALA A 46 -5.03 7.31 4.76
C ALA A 46 -3.54 7.35 4.37
N THR A 47 -3.02 8.53 4.04
CA THR A 47 -1.59 8.73 3.69
C THR A 47 -0.67 8.44 4.87
N LEU A 48 -1.05 8.87 6.09
CA LEU A 48 -0.30 8.58 7.31
C LEU A 48 -0.31 7.09 7.64
N ALA A 49 -1.45 6.41 7.47
CA ALA A 49 -1.53 4.97 7.64
C ALA A 49 -0.59 4.25 6.66
N PHE A 50 -0.59 4.66 5.39
CA PHE A 50 0.33 4.14 4.37
C PHE A 50 1.81 4.37 4.73
N ALA A 51 2.17 5.56 5.22
CA ALA A 51 3.52 5.84 5.68
C ALA A 51 3.90 4.98 6.90
N ALA A 52 2.98 4.77 7.83
CA ALA A 52 3.19 3.92 9.01
C ALA A 52 3.39 2.45 8.64
N ILE A 53 2.65 1.95 7.63
CA ILE A 53 2.84 0.62 7.04
C ILE A 53 4.28 0.46 6.58
N TYR A 54 4.77 1.38 5.74
CA TYR A 54 6.15 1.33 5.24
C TYR A 54 7.20 1.37 6.34
N ALA A 55 7.02 2.26 7.31
CA ALA A 55 7.92 2.32 8.47
C ALA A 55 7.94 0.99 9.24
N SER A 56 6.77 0.39 9.49
CA SER A 56 6.65 -0.87 10.22
C SER A 56 7.27 -2.05 9.46
N ILE A 57 7.16 -2.09 8.14
CA ILE A 57 7.78 -3.11 7.29
C ILE A 57 9.31 -3.01 7.37
N VAL A 58 9.87 -1.82 7.16
CA VAL A 58 11.33 -1.60 7.20
C VAL A 58 11.90 -1.91 8.58
N VAL A 59 11.22 -1.48 9.64
CA VAL A 59 11.60 -1.78 11.02
C VAL A 59 11.51 -3.27 11.30
N GLY A 60 10.43 -3.93 10.87
CA GLY A 60 10.23 -5.37 11.00
C GLY A 60 11.36 -6.16 10.34
N ILE A 61 11.63 -5.88 9.05
CA ILE A 61 12.72 -6.50 8.29
C ILE A 61 14.06 -6.30 9.03
N SER A 62 14.35 -5.07 9.43
CA SER A 62 15.60 -4.75 10.10
C SER A 62 15.76 -5.49 11.43
N GLY A 63 14.70 -5.60 12.22
CA GLY A 63 14.67 -6.34 13.48
C GLY A 63 14.80 -7.86 13.31
N THR A 64 14.51 -8.41 12.13
CA THR A 64 14.73 -9.84 11.82
C THR A 64 16.14 -10.16 11.35
N THR A 65 16.93 -9.15 11.00
CA THR A 65 18.24 -9.34 10.36
C THR A 65 19.37 -8.87 11.27
N GLY A 66 20.30 -9.78 11.60
CA GLY A 66 21.51 -9.42 12.36
C GLY A 66 22.53 -8.54 11.59
N SER A 67 22.21 -8.07 10.37
CA SER A 67 23.11 -7.27 9.54
C SER A 67 22.36 -6.19 8.74
N THR A 68 22.80 -4.93 8.80
CA THR A 68 22.29 -3.80 7.99
C THR A 68 22.37 -4.09 6.50
N SER A 69 23.44 -4.73 6.01
CA SER A 69 23.51 -5.09 4.59
C SER A 69 22.38 -6.03 4.19
N ARG A 70 22.05 -7.03 5.03
CA ARG A 70 20.92 -7.94 4.78
C ARG A 70 19.58 -7.23 4.92
N ALA A 71 19.43 -6.36 5.92
CA ALA A 71 18.24 -5.54 6.12
C ALA A 71 17.92 -4.70 4.87
N THR A 72 18.94 -4.01 4.33
CA THR A 72 18.80 -3.19 3.13
C THR A 72 18.45 -4.04 1.91
N THR A 73 19.10 -5.19 1.71
CA THR A 73 18.77 -6.09 0.60
C THR A 73 17.33 -6.58 0.68
N TYR A 74 16.84 -6.94 1.86
CA TYR A 74 15.46 -7.39 2.03
C TYR A 74 14.45 -6.25 1.88
N ALA A 75 14.73 -5.05 2.41
CA ALA A 75 13.89 -3.89 2.21
C ALA A 75 13.80 -3.49 0.73
N LEU A 76 14.92 -3.52 0.01
CA LEU A 76 14.95 -3.28 -1.43
C LEU A 76 14.21 -4.38 -2.20
N GLY A 77 14.40 -5.64 -1.84
CA GLY A 77 13.69 -6.76 -2.47
C GLY A 77 12.18 -6.66 -2.26
N PHE A 78 11.74 -6.29 -1.06
CA PHE A 78 10.34 -6.00 -0.77
C PHE A 78 9.80 -4.90 -1.70
N PHE A 79 10.49 -3.76 -1.77
CA PHE A 79 10.08 -2.65 -2.62
C PHE A 79 10.01 -3.07 -4.09
N VAL A 80 11.04 -3.76 -4.62
CA VAL A 80 11.04 -4.21 -6.02
C VAL A 80 9.87 -5.16 -6.28
N ILE A 81 9.61 -6.12 -5.40
CA ILE A 81 8.53 -7.09 -5.62
C ILE A 81 7.15 -6.41 -5.56
N PHE A 82 6.89 -5.62 -4.52
CA PHE A 82 5.55 -5.10 -4.25
C PHE A 82 5.24 -3.77 -4.94
N GLU A 83 6.24 -2.93 -5.22
CA GLU A 83 6.01 -1.59 -5.78
C GLU A 83 6.42 -1.47 -7.25
N LEU A 84 7.32 -2.34 -7.73
CA LEU A 84 7.77 -2.29 -9.12
C LEU A 84 7.22 -3.44 -9.96
N LEU A 85 7.20 -4.65 -9.40
CA LEU A 85 6.84 -5.86 -10.15
C LEU A 85 5.40 -6.30 -9.92
N TRP A 86 4.74 -5.83 -8.86
CA TRP A 86 3.46 -6.39 -8.46
C TRP A 86 2.35 -6.17 -9.48
N ASP A 87 2.39 -5.10 -10.26
CA ASP A 87 1.39 -4.90 -11.34
C ASP A 87 1.49 -5.98 -12.42
N ALA A 88 2.68 -6.54 -12.64
CA ALA A 88 2.92 -7.60 -13.62
C ALA A 88 2.74 -9.01 -13.04
N ILE A 89 2.92 -9.21 -11.74
CA ILE A 89 2.92 -10.54 -11.11
C ILE A 89 1.56 -11.27 -11.24
N PRO A 90 0.41 -10.69 -10.87
CA PRO A 90 -0.91 -11.31 -11.05
C PRO A 90 -1.18 -11.67 -12.51
N MET A 91 -0.81 -10.78 -13.44
CA MET A 91 -0.98 -11.01 -14.88
C MET A 91 -0.07 -12.12 -15.39
N ALA A 92 1.17 -12.21 -14.91
CA ALA A 92 2.08 -13.30 -15.24
C ALA A 92 1.57 -14.64 -14.69
N ILE A 93 1.01 -14.66 -13.48
CA ILE A 93 0.39 -15.85 -12.89
C ILE A 93 -0.82 -16.28 -13.73
N LEU A 94 -1.70 -15.34 -14.08
CA LEU A 94 -2.85 -15.60 -14.97
C LEU A 94 -2.39 -16.19 -16.31
N TYR A 95 -1.41 -15.55 -16.96
CA TYR A 95 -0.85 -16.01 -18.23
C TYR A 95 -0.33 -17.45 -18.17
N VAL A 96 0.36 -17.83 -17.10
CA VAL A 96 0.87 -19.19 -16.92
C VAL A 96 -0.24 -20.20 -16.66
N ILE A 97 -1.24 -19.83 -15.85
CA ILE A 97 -2.39 -20.70 -15.53
C ILE A 97 -3.23 -20.96 -16.78
N GLU A 98 -3.45 -19.93 -17.60
CA GLU A 98 -4.19 -20.01 -18.87
C GLU A 98 -3.34 -20.56 -20.04
N GLY A 99 -2.26 -21.28 -19.73
CA GLY A 99 -1.46 -22.01 -20.73
C GLY A 99 -0.66 -21.11 -21.67
N PHE A 100 -0.09 -20.02 -21.15
CA PHE A 100 0.67 -19.01 -21.90
C PHE A 100 -0.20 -18.24 -22.90
N SER A 101 -1.43 -17.94 -22.50
CA SER A 101 -2.37 -17.09 -23.23
C SER A 101 -2.99 -16.05 -22.30
N ILE A 102 -3.37 -14.89 -22.83
CA ILE A 102 -4.13 -13.89 -22.07
C ILE A 102 -5.61 -14.13 -22.39
N PRO A 103 -6.46 -14.41 -21.39
CA PRO A 103 -7.88 -14.66 -21.63
C PRO A 103 -8.59 -13.36 -22.05
N GLU A 104 -9.69 -13.49 -22.80
CA GLU A 104 -10.51 -12.35 -23.20
C GLU A 104 -11.22 -11.68 -22.01
N THR A 105 -11.43 -12.44 -20.93
CA THR A 105 -12.01 -11.97 -19.68
C THR A 105 -11.08 -12.30 -18.53
N ILE A 106 -10.83 -11.33 -17.64
CA ILE A 106 -9.99 -11.57 -16.46
C ILE A 106 -10.81 -12.34 -15.42
N PRO A 107 -10.32 -13.49 -14.93
CA PRO A 107 -11.00 -14.23 -13.88
C PRO A 107 -11.05 -13.46 -12.55
N ASP A 108 -12.17 -13.61 -11.84
CA ASP A 108 -12.47 -12.93 -10.57
C ASP A 108 -11.39 -13.05 -9.48
N TRP A 109 -10.68 -14.18 -9.42
CA TRP A 109 -9.64 -14.42 -8.41
C TRP A 109 -8.40 -13.53 -8.60
N VAL A 110 -8.22 -12.91 -9.78
CA VAL A 110 -7.07 -12.05 -10.10
C VAL A 110 -7.21 -10.69 -9.43
N PHE A 111 -8.42 -10.13 -9.37
CA PHE A 111 -8.69 -8.82 -8.77
C PHE A 111 -8.16 -8.66 -7.34
N PRO A 112 -8.48 -9.56 -6.37
CA PRO A 112 -7.95 -9.41 -5.02
C PRO A 112 -6.42 -9.55 -4.98
N LEU A 113 -5.79 -10.25 -5.94
CA LEU A 113 -4.34 -10.40 -6.02
C LEU A 113 -3.65 -9.12 -6.52
N MET A 114 -4.29 -8.38 -7.43
CA MET A 114 -3.80 -7.08 -7.90
C MET A 114 -3.73 -6.04 -6.77
N GLN A 115 -4.60 -6.18 -5.76
CA GLN A 115 -4.71 -5.25 -4.64
C GLN A 115 -3.72 -5.54 -3.50
N VAL A 116 -2.93 -6.61 -3.59
CA VAL A 116 -2.04 -7.05 -2.50
C VAL A 116 -0.86 -6.09 -2.27
N SER A 117 -0.40 -5.33 -3.27
CA SER A 117 0.67 -4.35 -3.03
C SER A 117 0.19 -3.25 -2.07
N PRO A 118 1.06 -2.74 -1.18
CA PRO A 118 0.70 -1.64 -0.28
C PRO A 118 0.20 -0.40 -1.03
N SER A 119 0.81 -0.05 -2.16
CA SER A 119 0.41 1.10 -2.97
C SER A 119 -0.95 0.92 -3.64
N SER A 120 -1.24 -0.24 -4.25
CA SER A 120 -2.55 -0.49 -4.85
C SER A 120 -3.65 -0.50 -3.78
N ALA A 121 -3.38 -1.08 -2.62
CA ALA A 121 -4.30 -1.04 -1.48
C ALA A 121 -4.56 0.40 -0.99
N TYR A 122 -3.52 1.24 -0.91
CA TYR A 122 -3.65 2.66 -0.56
C TYR A 122 -4.45 3.44 -1.60
N PHE A 123 -4.12 3.30 -2.88
CA PHE A 123 -4.82 4.00 -3.96
C PHE A 123 -6.31 3.62 -3.98
N THR A 124 -6.60 2.33 -3.92
CA THR A 124 -7.98 1.82 -3.89
C THR A 124 -8.72 2.27 -2.63
N THR A 125 -8.04 2.35 -1.48
CA THR A 125 -8.61 2.95 -0.25
C THR A 125 -8.98 4.42 -0.45
N VAL A 126 -8.11 5.19 -1.11
CA VAL A 126 -8.39 6.60 -1.42
C VAL A 126 -9.60 6.71 -2.35
N VAL A 127 -9.68 5.88 -3.38
CA VAL A 127 -10.86 5.81 -4.26
C VAL A 127 -12.14 5.49 -3.47
N ALA A 128 -12.09 4.48 -2.60
CA ALA A 128 -13.24 4.06 -1.79
C ALA A 128 -13.74 5.15 -0.83
N LEU A 129 -12.81 5.88 -0.20
CA LEU A 129 -13.13 6.87 0.82
C LEU A 129 -13.40 8.26 0.24
N LEU A 130 -12.87 8.55 -0.95
CA LEU A 130 -12.90 9.86 -1.60
C LEU A 130 -13.28 9.72 -3.09
N PRO A 131 -14.50 9.23 -3.41
CA PRO A 131 -14.91 8.99 -4.79
C PRO A 131 -14.91 10.27 -5.64
N ASP A 132 -15.31 11.42 -5.08
CA ASP A 132 -15.29 12.69 -5.81
C ASP A 132 -13.86 13.11 -6.23
N LEU A 133 -12.87 12.80 -5.39
CA LEU A 133 -11.45 13.05 -5.70
C LEU A 133 -10.94 12.07 -6.77
N ALA A 134 -11.38 10.81 -6.70
CA ALA A 134 -11.07 9.79 -7.69
C ALA A 134 -11.64 10.16 -9.08
N ASP A 135 -12.89 10.60 -9.13
CA ASP A 135 -13.56 11.07 -10.34
C ASP A 135 -12.83 12.28 -10.94
N ALA A 136 -12.48 13.27 -10.11
CA ALA A 136 -11.71 14.42 -10.54
C ALA A 136 -10.32 14.05 -11.07
N ALA A 137 -9.70 13.00 -10.53
CA ALA A 137 -8.41 12.47 -10.96
C ALA A 137 -8.51 11.51 -12.16
N ASN A 138 -9.71 11.17 -12.64
CA ASN A 138 -9.96 10.10 -13.61
C ASN A 138 -9.31 8.76 -13.17
N ALA A 139 -9.41 8.46 -11.87
CA ALA A 139 -8.90 7.24 -11.29
C ALA A 139 -9.80 6.04 -11.66
N ASP A 140 -9.20 4.93 -12.04
CA ASP A 140 -9.91 3.67 -12.28
C ASP A 140 -10.32 3.04 -10.94
N PRO A 141 -11.62 2.80 -10.68
CA PRO A 141 -12.10 2.16 -9.45
C PRO A 141 -11.51 0.77 -9.19
N GLY A 142 -11.13 0.05 -10.24
CA GLY A 142 -10.64 -1.32 -10.15
C GLY A 142 -9.15 -1.46 -9.82
N GLY A 143 -8.40 -0.35 -9.78
CA GLY A 143 -6.95 -0.36 -9.53
C GLY A 143 -6.11 -1.10 -10.59
N ALA A 144 -6.76 -1.65 -11.62
CA ALA A 144 -6.10 -2.31 -12.72
C ALA A 144 -5.63 -1.24 -13.71
N GLY A 145 -4.33 -0.90 -13.71
CA GLY A 145 -3.72 0.02 -14.68
C GLY A 145 -3.77 -0.45 -16.15
N VAL A 146 -4.67 -1.37 -16.50
CA VAL A 146 -4.84 -1.95 -17.82
C VAL A 146 -6.35 -1.90 -18.10
N GLY A 147 -6.76 -1.12 -19.11
CA GLY A 147 -8.15 -0.89 -19.51
C GLY A 147 -8.87 -2.15 -19.96
N VAL A 148 -9.12 -3.05 -19.02
CA VAL A 148 -9.81 -4.32 -19.20
C VAL A 148 -11.13 -4.19 -18.47
N GLU A 149 -12.19 -4.14 -19.26
CA GLU A 149 -13.57 -4.01 -18.78
C GLU A 149 -13.98 -5.29 -18.05
N ALA A 150 -14.34 -5.16 -16.78
CA ALA A 150 -15.04 -6.21 -16.04
C ALA A 150 -16.47 -6.36 -16.59
N ASP A 151 -17.03 -7.58 -16.53
CA ASP A 151 -18.39 -7.85 -16.99
C ASP A 151 -19.42 -7.03 -16.16
N PRO A 152 -20.15 -6.07 -16.76
CA PRO A 152 -21.07 -5.20 -16.06
C PRO A 152 -22.34 -5.90 -15.56
N ALA A 153 -22.56 -7.18 -15.89
CA ALA A 153 -23.76 -7.93 -15.52
C ALA A 153 -23.65 -8.71 -14.19
N ALA A 154 -22.46 -8.80 -13.58
CA ALA A 154 -22.28 -9.42 -12.27
C ALA A 154 -22.52 -8.40 -11.15
N ALA A 155 -23.25 -8.78 -10.09
CA ALA A 155 -23.33 -7.96 -8.88
C ALA A 155 -21.91 -7.66 -8.40
N GLU A 156 -21.50 -6.39 -8.31
CA GLU A 156 -20.12 -6.01 -8.01
C GLU A 156 -19.64 -6.70 -6.73
N PRO A 157 -18.77 -7.71 -6.86
CA PRO A 157 -18.33 -8.46 -5.72
C PRO A 157 -17.37 -7.60 -4.88
N LEU A 158 -17.31 -7.83 -3.57
CA LEU A 158 -16.36 -7.10 -2.69
C LEU A 158 -14.89 -7.20 -3.17
N TYR A 159 -14.55 -8.18 -4.00
CA TYR A 159 -13.21 -8.32 -4.58
C TYR A 159 -12.94 -7.43 -5.79
N ALA A 160 -14.00 -6.89 -6.41
CA ALA A 160 -13.94 -5.92 -7.49
C ALA A 160 -14.28 -4.50 -7.01
N SER A 161 -14.67 -4.34 -5.75
CA SER A 161 -15.09 -3.06 -5.20
C SER A 161 -13.93 -2.34 -4.48
N PRO A 162 -13.89 -0.99 -4.46
CA PRO A 162 -12.80 -0.25 -3.85
C PRO A 162 -12.55 -0.54 -2.35
N GLU A 163 -13.55 -1.05 -1.64
CA GLU A 163 -13.49 -1.39 -0.22
C GLU A 163 -12.48 -2.50 0.10
N ILE A 164 -12.12 -3.35 -0.87
CA ILE A 164 -11.05 -4.33 -0.69
C ILE A 164 -9.72 -3.66 -0.34
N GLY A 165 -9.47 -2.46 -0.90
CA GLY A 165 -8.29 -1.66 -0.59
C GLY A 165 -8.18 -1.38 0.90
N ILE A 166 -9.31 -1.04 1.56
CA ILE A 166 -9.36 -0.74 3.00
C ILE A 166 -8.96 -1.99 3.81
N VAL A 167 -9.50 -3.15 3.44
CA VAL A 167 -9.20 -4.42 4.12
C VAL A 167 -7.73 -4.79 3.96
N VAL A 168 -7.20 -4.72 2.74
CA VAL A 168 -5.80 -5.07 2.46
C VAL A 168 -4.83 -4.08 3.11
N LEU A 169 -5.14 -2.78 3.09
CA LEU A 169 -4.34 -1.75 3.76
C LEU A 169 -4.34 -1.95 5.28
N ALA A 170 -5.49 -2.31 5.87
CA ALA A 170 -5.59 -2.65 7.29
C ALA A 170 -4.75 -3.89 7.63
N LEU A 171 -4.73 -4.92 6.78
CA LEU A 171 -3.86 -6.08 6.96
C LEU A 171 -2.37 -5.69 6.91
N TRP A 172 -1.98 -4.82 5.99
CA TRP A 172 -0.63 -4.28 5.91
C TRP A 172 -0.24 -3.41 7.11
N LEU A 173 -1.20 -2.79 7.78
CA LEU A 173 -0.92 -2.05 9.01
C LEU A 173 -0.75 -2.99 10.20
N VAL A 174 -1.65 -3.95 10.33
CA VAL A 174 -1.71 -4.85 11.49
C VAL A 174 -0.59 -5.89 11.47
N VAL A 175 -0.33 -6.53 10.33
CA VAL A 175 0.61 -7.66 10.25
C VAL A 175 2.04 -7.27 10.61
N PRO A 176 2.68 -6.25 10.00
CA PRO A 176 4.04 -5.87 10.34
C PRO A 176 4.15 -5.28 11.74
N PHE A 177 3.11 -4.57 12.20
CA PHE A 177 3.05 -4.06 13.57
C PHE A 177 3.06 -5.20 14.60
N LEU A 178 2.22 -6.21 14.41
CA LEU A 178 2.20 -7.41 15.27
C LEU A 178 3.53 -8.16 15.21
N VAL A 179 4.11 -8.35 14.01
CA VAL A 179 5.42 -9.01 13.85
C VAL A 179 6.52 -8.25 14.60
N GLY A 180 6.52 -6.92 14.53
CA GLY A 180 7.42 -6.08 15.32
C GLY A 180 7.20 -6.26 16.82
N TYR A 181 5.96 -6.13 17.29
CA TYR A 181 5.60 -6.29 18.69
C TYR A 181 6.03 -7.63 19.28
N TYR A 182 5.74 -8.75 18.59
CA TYR A 182 6.12 -10.09 19.05
C TYR A 182 7.65 -10.29 19.11
N ARG A 183 8.41 -9.68 18.20
CA ARG A 183 9.88 -9.83 18.21
C ARG A 183 10.55 -8.99 19.28
N PHE A 184 10.09 -7.75 19.49
CA PHE A 184 10.65 -6.90 20.53
C PHE A 184 10.23 -7.38 21.93
N GLY A 185 9.01 -7.89 22.10
CA GLY A 185 8.55 -8.47 23.37
C GLY A 185 9.30 -9.74 23.78
N ASN A 186 9.77 -10.55 22.82
CA ASN A 186 10.57 -11.74 23.11
C ASN A 186 12.09 -11.46 23.25
N ALA A 187 12.55 -10.26 22.92
CA ALA A 187 13.96 -9.87 23.07
C ALA A 187 14.26 -9.26 24.46
N ASP A 188 13.23 -9.00 25.26
CA ASP A 188 13.30 -8.33 26.57
C ASP A 188 12.91 -9.26 27.76
N LEU A 189 13.07 -10.59 27.59
CA LEU A 189 13.03 -11.61 28.65
C LEU A 189 14.32 -12.44 28.66
#